data_AF-A0A6A6RTC8-F1
#
_entry.id   AF-A0A6A6RTC8-F1
#
_cell.length_a   1.000
_cell.length_b   1.000
_cell.length_c   1.000
_cell.angle_alpha   90.00
_cell.angle_beta   90.00
_cell.angle_gamma   90.00
#
_symmetry.space_group_name_H-M   'P 1'
#
loop_
_entity.id
_entity.type
_entity.pdbx_description
1 polymer ?
#
loop_
_entity_poly.entity_id
_entity_poly.type
_entity_poly.pdbx_seq_one_letter_code
_entity_poly.pdbx_strand_id
1 'polypeptide(L)'
;MITATRRWVRRNRANFAIGAGVLGAGYLAGQYVLGKLSEARQRMSDERIAKENLRRRFEQNQEDCTFTVLAILPTATENILDAIPVEQVLEELQKQKAERLARSVGPSEIASSAPPSVADTAEDDAKSSSYQSEGYVHASQMEGGGGGESSTGSVEGVAAPGERKSTKSKAQLWNEMKISSITRAFTLLYTLSLLTLLTRVQLNLLGRRNYLASVVSLAAPPPANQESTINLENHDDDNFEHAYGNDFETNRKYLSFSWWLLHRGCLDLMDKVRVAVKEIFGHLNPREEITIERLSELTLEVRKKVEGATEEERRTCKWLTYLIPPQNEEEFVLQQSGLSSSTESTSPTTSTSLRRLIDETSDLIDSPAFTHVLTRLLDAAFSHLVDVKISQLSYKIPPVSESAARVHEIVGDVKAKVASSLAVFCRQAHSIGSGVNNEYLTAIESVRDLEAFAAVVYSSNFEFESPENVSISRPTTAAGESNRTGLAAADAEFEDAWRSALAKEDGKQ
;
A
#
# COMPACT_ATOMS: atom_id res chain seq x y z
N MET A 1 -75.27 48.31 37.51
CA MET A 1 -73.94 48.25 36.89
C MET A 1 -73.85 47.27 35.71
N ILE A 2 -74.45 46.08 35.76
CA ILE A 2 -74.37 45.03 34.71
C ILE A 2 -74.97 45.44 33.34
N THR A 3 -76.00 46.29 33.33
CA THR A 3 -76.66 46.75 32.09
C THR A 3 -75.86 47.78 31.31
N ALA A 4 -75.00 48.57 31.97
CA ALA A 4 -74.13 49.55 31.33
C ALA A 4 -72.95 48.86 30.61
N THR A 5 -72.35 47.85 31.25
CA THR A 5 -71.31 47.01 30.67
C THR A 5 -71.81 46.25 29.43
N ARG A 6 -73.03 45.73 29.46
CA ARG A 6 -73.63 44.99 28.33
C ARG A 6 -73.89 45.87 27.10
N ARG A 7 -74.23 47.14 27.31
CA ARG A 7 -74.47 48.12 26.22
C ARG A 7 -73.16 48.65 25.63
N TRP A 8 -72.13 48.80 26.47
CA TRP A 8 -70.76 49.16 26.05
C TRP A 8 -70.09 48.07 25.21
N VAL A 9 -70.13 46.80 25.66
CA VAL A 9 -69.60 45.65 24.91
C VAL A 9 -70.28 45.51 23.54
N ARG A 10 -71.60 45.69 23.49
CA ARG A 10 -72.37 45.59 22.23
C ARG A 10 -72.06 46.73 21.25
N ARG A 11 -71.60 47.89 21.73
CA ARG A 11 -71.17 49.02 20.89
C ARG A 11 -69.75 48.86 20.36
N ASN A 12 -68.85 48.19 21.10
CA ASN A 12 -67.46 47.93 20.69
C ASN A 12 -67.21 46.54 20.08
N ARG A 13 -68.25 45.73 19.83
CA ARG A 13 -68.15 44.34 19.32
C ARG A 13 -67.31 44.17 18.04
N ALA A 14 -67.34 45.15 17.13
CA ALA A 14 -66.53 45.11 15.91
C ALA A 14 -65.03 45.29 16.22
N ASN A 15 -64.70 46.22 17.12
CA ASN A 15 -63.31 46.46 17.54
C ASN A 15 -62.75 45.27 18.33
N PHE A 16 -63.56 44.60 19.14
CA PHE A 16 -63.17 43.36 19.82
C PHE A 16 -62.99 42.19 18.85
N ALA A 17 -63.84 42.06 17.83
CA ALA A 17 -63.69 41.00 16.82
C ALA A 17 -62.44 41.21 15.96
N ILE A 18 -62.14 42.45 15.56
CA ILE A 18 -60.91 42.81 14.84
C ILE A 18 -59.69 42.55 15.72
N GLY A 19 -59.73 42.98 17.00
CA GLY A 19 -58.64 42.72 17.95
C GLY A 19 -58.39 41.23 18.19
N ALA A 20 -59.45 40.43 18.34
CA ALA A 20 -59.35 38.98 18.49
C ALA A 20 -58.83 38.30 17.22
N GLY A 21 -59.24 38.76 16.03
CA GLY A 21 -58.73 38.26 14.75
C GLY A 21 -57.25 38.55 14.54
N VAL A 22 -56.79 39.76 14.86
CA VAL A 22 -55.37 40.14 14.78
C VAL A 22 -54.53 39.36 15.79
N LEU A 23 -55.01 39.19 17.03
CA LEU A 23 -54.33 38.38 18.05
C LEU A 23 -54.26 36.90 17.66
N GLY A 24 -55.36 36.34 17.13
CA GLY A 24 -55.41 34.96 16.66
C GLY A 24 -54.49 34.71 15.45
N ALA A 25 -54.49 35.62 14.47
CA ALA A 25 -53.59 35.55 13.33
C ALA A 25 -52.12 35.69 13.74
N GLY A 26 -51.81 36.61 14.66
CA GLY A 26 -50.47 36.77 15.23
C GLY A 26 -50.00 35.53 15.99
N TYR A 27 -50.89 34.88 16.75
CA TYR A 27 -50.59 33.64 17.45
C TYR A 27 -50.28 32.49 16.48
N LEU A 28 -51.12 32.28 15.46
CA LEU A 28 -50.90 31.22 14.46
C LEU A 28 -49.62 31.47 13.65
N ALA A 29 -49.36 32.72 13.24
CA ALA A 29 -48.12 33.07 12.55
C ALA A 29 -46.89 32.86 13.45
N GLY A 30 -46.97 33.25 14.72
CA GLY A 30 -45.91 33.02 15.70
C GLY A 30 -45.64 31.53 15.92
N GLN A 31 -46.68 30.72 16.06
CA GLN A 31 -46.56 29.26 16.23
C GLN A 31 -45.94 28.61 14.98
N TYR A 32 -46.33 29.05 13.78
CA TYR A 32 -45.75 28.56 12.53
C TYR A 32 -44.26 28.89 12.43
N VAL A 33 -43.86 30.12 12.75
CA VAL A 33 -42.45 30.56 12.71
C VAL A 33 -41.61 29.80 13.74
N LEU A 34 -42.11 29.64 14.97
CA LEU A 34 -41.43 28.85 16.00
C LEU A 34 -41.30 27.38 15.60
N GLY A 35 -42.35 26.79 15.02
CA GLY A 35 -42.33 25.43 14.47
C GLY A 35 -41.29 25.27 13.36
N LYS A 36 -41.24 26.22 12.42
CA LYS A 36 -40.24 26.21 11.34
C LYS A 36 -38.82 26.39 11.84
N LEU A 37 -38.61 27.20 12.87
CA LEU A 37 -37.30 27.38 13.49
C LEU A 37 -36.86 26.12 14.23
N SER A 38 -37.77 25.44 14.93
CA SER A 38 -37.47 24.15 15.57
C SER A 38 -37.17 23.07 14.53
N GLU A 39 -37.94 22.98 13.44
CA GLU A 39 -37.67 22.05 12.33
C GLU A 39 -36.31 22.32 11.69
N ALA A 40 -35.98 23.59 11.43
CA ALA A 40 -34.70 23.98 10.85
C ALA A 40 -33.52 23.65 11.80
N ARG A 41 -33.68 23.93 13.10
CA ARG A 41 -32.67 23.60 14.11
C ARG A 41 -32.46 22.09 14.23
N GLN A 42 -33.54 21.31 14.18
CA GLN A 42 -33.49 19.85 14.23
C GLN A 42 -32.79 19.29 12.98
N ARG A 43 -33.14 19.77 11.79
CA ARG A 43 -32.48 19.34 10.54
C ARG A 43 -30.98 19.62 10.57
N MET A 44 -30.57 20.80 11.03
CA MET A 44 -29.15 21.13 11.16
C MET A 44 -28.43 20.27 12.21
N SER A 45 -29.09 19.92 13.32
CA SER A 45 -28.48 19.01 14.30
C SER A 45 -28.33 17.60 13.73
N ASP A 46 -29.35 17.11 13.03
CA ASP A 46 -29.35 15.76 12.47
C ASP A 46 -28.31 15.63 11.35
N GLU A 47 -28.20 16.63 10.47
CA GLU A 47 -27.17 16.70 9.43
C GLU A 47 -25.76 16.72 10.04
N ARG A 48 -25.57 17.50 11.10
CA ARG A 48 -24.28 17.56 11.80
C ARG A 48 -23.92 16.21 12.41
N ILE A 49 -24.86 15.53 13.06
CA ILE A 49 -24.65 14.21 13.67
C ILE A 49 -24.34 13.18 12.59
N ALA A 50 -25.07 13.18 11.48
CA ALA A 50 -24.84 12.26 10.36
C ALA A 50 -23.44 12.45 9.75
N LYS A 51 -23.03 13.71 9.53
CA LYS A 51 -21.70 14.03 9.01
C LYS A 51 -20.58 13.63 9.97
N GLU A 52 -20.77 13.85 11.27
CA GLU A 52 -19.79 13.46 12.28
C GLU A 52 -19.65 11.94 12.40
N ASN A 53 -20.77 11.20 12.33
CA ASN A 53 -20.75 9.75 12.34
C ASN A 53 -20.03 9.18 11.11
N LEU A 54 -20.34 9.71 9.91
CA LEU A 54 -19.65 9.35 8.67
C LEU A 54 -18.15 9.59 8.80
N ARG A 55 -17.75 10.76 9.30
CA ARG A 55 -16.35 11.12 9.51
C ARG A 55 -15.65 10.17 10.47
N ARG A 56 -16.24 9.89 11.63
CA ARG A 56 -15.71 8.96 12.64
C ARG A 56 -15.46 7.58 12.04
N ARG A 57 -16.43 7.05 11.29
CA ARG A 57 -16.31 5.74 10.63
C ARG A 57 -15.27 5.73 9.52
N PHE A 58 -15.16 6.80 8.76
CA PHE A 58 -14.12 6.93 7.75
C PHE A 58 -12.72 6.97 8.37
N GLU A 59 -12.52 7.77 9.42
CA GLU A 59 -11.25 7.87 10.15
C GLU A 59 -10.85 6.52 10.76
N GLN A 60 -11.78 5.83 11.43
CA GLN A 60 -11.56 4.48 11.94
C GLN A 60 -11.21 3.48 10.83
N ASN A 61 -11.94 3.52 9.71
CA ASN A 61 -11.65 2.67 8.56
C ASN A 61 -10.25 2.94 7.98
N GLN A 62 -9.77 4.19 8.07
CA GLN A 62 -8.40 4.51 7.64
C GLN A 62 -7.35 3.91 8.58
N GLU A 63 -7.58 3.91 9.88
CA GLU A 63 -6.70 3.24 10.85
C GLU A 63 -6.68 1.72 10.62
N ASP A 64 -7.84 1.13 10.38
CA ASP A 64 -7.98 -0.30 10.07
C ASP A 64 -7.23 -0.68 8.78
N CYS A 65 -7.25 0.18 7.75
CA CYS A 65 -6.45 0.01 6.54
C CYS A 65 -4.95 -0.04 6.86
N THR A 66 -4.46 0.93 7.62
CA THR A 66 -3.04 1.01 8.01
C THR A 66 -2.62 -0.23 8.78
N PHE A 67 -3.42 -0.64 9.77
CA PHE A 67 -3.16 -1.82 10.57
C PHE A 67 -3.15 -3.10 9.70
N THR A 68 -4.12 -3.21 8.79
CA THR A 68 -4.22 -4.35 7.86
C THR A 68 -2.99 -4.44 6.96
N VAL A 69 -2.53 -3.33 6.37
CA VAL A 69 -1.31 -3.30 5.56
C VAL A 69 -0.12 -3.82 6.36
N LEU A 70 0.09 -3.31 7.58
CA LEU A 70 1.20 -3.73 8.44
C LEU A 70 1.10 -5.22 8.84
N ALA A 71 -0.10 -5.74 9.02
CA ALA A 71 -0.33 -7.13 9.38
C ALA A 71 -0.02 -8.11 8.23
N ILE A 72 -0.37 -7.76 6.99
CA ILE A 72 -0.25 -8.68 5.84
C ILE A 72 1.00 -8.45 4.97
N LEU A 73 1.64 -7.27 5.09
CA LEU A 73 2.89 -6.95 4.39
C LEU A 73 4.01 -7.99 4.61
N PRO A 74 4.24 -8.54 5.83
CA PRO A 74 5.29 -9.54 6.04
C PRO A 74 5.17 -10.77 5.13
N THR A 75 3.96 -11.19 4.76
CA THR A 75 3.74 -12.31 3.84
C THR A 75 4.35 -12.03 2.46
N ALA A 76 4.12 -10.84 1.89
CA ALA A 76 4.75 -10.47 0.63
C ALA A 76 6.27 -10.30 0.78
N THR A 77 6.71 -9.77 1.91
CA THR A 77 8.13 -9.62 2.22
C THR A 77 8.85 -10.96 2.21
N GLU A 78 8.33 -11.97 2.90
CA GLU A 78 8.90 -13.32 2.92
C GLU A 78 9.01 -13.91 1.50
N ASN A 79 7.92 -13.85 0.73
CA ASN A 79 7.90 -14.31 -0.66
C ASN A 79 8.98 -13.64 -1.54
N ILE A 80 9.17 -12.32 -1.39
CA ILE A 80 10.18 -11.55 -2.14
C ILE A 80 11.61 -11.86 -1.65
N LEU A 81 11.82 -11.99 -0.33
CA LEU A 81 13.12 -12.31 0.25
C LEU A 81 13.60 -13.70 -0.18
N ASP A 82 12.69 -14.67 -0.19
CA ASP A 82 12.95 -16.05 -0.64
C ASP A 82 13.24 -16.10 -2.14
N ALA A 83 12.50 -15.34 -2.95
CA ALA A 83 12.69 -15.29 -4.40
C ALA A 83 14.00 -14.59 -4.83
N ILE A 84 14.54 -13.69 -4.01
CA ILE A 84 15.82 -13.02 -4.26
C ILE A 84 16.69 -13.17 -3.02
N PRO A 85 17.36 -14.30 -2.74
CA PRO A 85 18.10 -14.51 -1.50
C PRO A 85 19.47 -13.79 -1.51
N VAL A 86 19.46 -12.48 -1.23
CA VAL A 86 20.66 -11.63 -1.20
C VAL A 86 21.65 -12.07 -0.13
N GLU A 87 21.16 -12.58 1.00
CA GLU A 87 21.97 -13.05 2.14
C GLU A 87 22.88 -14.20 1.72
N GLN A 88 22.39 -15.14 0.90
CA GLN A 88 23.19 -16.26 0.39
C GLN A 88 24.38 -15.76 -0.45
N VAL A 89 24.16 -14.76 -1.30
CA VAL A 89 25.23 -14.13 -2.09
C VAL A 89 26.23 -13.41 -1.19
N LEU A 90 25.77 -12.79 -0.10
CA LEU A 90 26.64 -12.13 0.88
C LEU A 90 27.50 -13.15 1.63
N GLU A 91 26.91 -14.25 2.06
CA GLU A 91 27.60 -15.36 2.74
C GLU A 91 28.67 -15.98 1.85
N GLU A 92 28.37 -16.25 0.58
CA GLU A 92 29.36 -16.75 -0.38
C GLU A 92 30.53 -15.78 -0.54
N LEU A 93 30.24 -14.48 -0.59
CA LEU A 93 31.26 -13.43 -0.71
C LEU A 93 32.15 -13.33 0.55
N GLN A 94 31.56 -13.50 1.73
CA GLN A 94 32.28 -13.57 3.00
C GLN A 94 33.13 -14.84 3.10
N LYS A 95 32.58 -16.00 2.70
CA LYS A 95 33.30 -17.27 2.67
C LYS A 95 34.52 -17.21 1.75
N GLN A 96 34.37 -16.69 0.53
CA GLN A 96 35.50 -16.49 -0.40
C GLN A 96 36.56 -15.53 0.18
N LYS A 97 36.16 -14.51 0.95
CA LYS A 97 37.10 -13.61 1.63
C LYS A 97 37.86 -14.35 2.74
N ALA A 98 37.17 -15.13 3.57
CA ALA A 98 37.76 -15.91 4.64
C ALA A 98 38.71 -16.99 4.13
N GLU A 99 38.33 -17.73 3.07
CA GLU A 99 39.19 -18.74 2.44
C GLU A 99 40.46 -18.14 1.85
N ARG A 100 40.36 -16.94 1.23
CA ARG A 100 41.56 -16.23 0.75
C ARG A 100 42.45 -15.78 1.90
N LEU A 101 41.86 -15.26 2.98
CA LEU A 101 42.63 -14.85 4.16
C LEU A 101 43.35 -16.05 4.81
N ALA A 102 42.65 -17.17 4.97
CA ALA A 102 43.22 -18.42 5.49
C ALA A 102 44.34 -18.96 4.58
N ARG A 103 44.20 -18.86 3.25
CA ARG A 103 45.24 -19.28 2.31
C ARG A 103 46.46 -18.34 2.29
N SER A 104 46.25 -17.04 2.53
CA SER A 104 47.37 -16.09 2.68
C SER A 104 48.09 -16.20 4.03
N VAL A 105 47.48 -16.85 5.03
CA VAL A 105 48.06 -17.12 6.36
C VAL A 105 48.56 -18.58 6.44
N GLY A 106 49.10 -19.13 5.35
CA GLY A 106 49.66 -20.48 5.30
C GLY A 106 50.85 -20.67 6.26
N PRO A 107 51.11 -21.90 6.74
CA PRO A 107 51.88 -22.18 7.95
C PRO A 107 53.37 -21.92 7.76
N SER A 108 53.85 -20.80 8.25
CA SER A 108 55.24 -20.66 8.68
C SER A 108 55.22 -20.01 10.06
N GLU A 109 55.43 -20.87 11.05
CA GLU A 109 56.15 -20.66 12.32
C GLU A 109 55.49 -21.52 13.41
N ILE A 110 55.79 -22.82 13.36
CA ILE A 110 55.89 -23.60 14.59
C ILE A 110 57.15 -23.09 15.30
N ALA A 111 56.99 -22.12 16.20
CA ALA A 111 57.76 -21.96 17.44
C ALA A 111 57.59 -20.54 18.00
N SER A 112 56.67 -20.36 18.94
CA SER A 112 57.05 -19.91 20.29
C SER A 112 55.79 -19.70 21.12
N SER A 113 55.64 -20.55 22.12
CA SER A 113 54.67 -20.43 23.20
C SER A 113 54.98 -19.21 24.07
N ALA A 114 54.07 -18.24 24.14
CA ALA A 114 53.94 -17.35 25.29
C ALA A 114 52.48 -16.85 25.44
N PRO A 115 51.92 -16.81 26.66
CA PRO A 115 50.53 -16.43 26.91
C PRO A 115 50.31 -14.90 26.85
N PRO A 116 49.05 -14.43 26.69
CA PRO A 116 48.77 -13.00 26.55
C PRO A 116 48.82 -12.30 27.91
N SER A 117 49.57 -11.20 27.99
CA SER A 117 49.48 -10.23 29.09
C SER A 117 48.82 -8.95 28.58
N VAL A 118 47.90 -8.44 29.39
CA VAL A 118 47.05 -7.26 29.19
C VAL A 118 47.84 -5.99 29.57
N ALA A 119 47.71 -4.92 28.77
CA ALA A 119 47.57 -3.50 29.17
C ALA A 119 48.15 -2.49 28.14
N ASP A 120 47.24 -1.81 27.45
CA ASP A 120 46.99 -0.36 27.43
C ASP A 120 48.02 0.70 26.91
N THR A 121 47.42 1.73 26.32
CA THR A 121 47.85 3.12 26.01
C THR A 121 48.53 3.49 24.67
N ALA A 122 47.72 4.18 23.85
CA ALA A 122 47.90 5.51 23.23
C ALA A 122 49.14 5.82 22.33
N GLU A 123 48.81 6.28 21.10
CA GLU A 123 49.36 7.42 20.32
C GLU A 123 50.91 7.55 20.23
N ASP A 124 51.58 7.67 19.08
CA ASP A 124 51.32 8.59 17.96
C ASP A 124 52.33 8.34 16.80
N ASP A 125 51.91 8.73 15.59
CA ASP A 125 52.62 9.23 14.40
C ASP A 125 53.78 8.55 13.62
N ALA A 126 53.74 8.84 12.31
CA ALA A 126 54.81 8.94 11.31
C ALA A 126 55.22 7.73 10.43
N LYS A 127 54.68 7.78 9.19
CA LYS A 127 55.33 7.52 7.87
C LYS A 127 56.16 6.24 7.69
N SER A 128 55.72 5.36 6.80
CA SER A 128 56.43 5.08 5.52
C SER A 128 55.68 4.12 4.60
N SER A 129 55.66 4.50 3.33
CA SER A 129 55.35 3.68 2.16
C SER A 129 56.32 2.52 2.00
N SER A 130 55.84 1.32 1.66
CA SER A 130 56.65 0.42 0.83
C SER A 130 55.74 -0.44 -0.05
N TYR A 131 55.90 -0.20 -1.35
CA TYR A 131 55.56 -1.09 -2.43
C TYR A 131 56.27 -2.43 -2.23
N GLN A 132 55.56 -3.55 -2.32
CA GLN A 132 56.20 -4.84 -2.55
C GLN A 132 55.62 -5.50 -3.79
N SER A 133 56.55 -5.75 -4.72
CA SER A 133 56.40 -6.30 -6.05
C SER A 133 55.65 -7.62 -6.12
N GLU A 134 54.88 -7.73 -7.18
CA GLU A 134 54.48 -9.00 -7.78
C GLU A 134 55.71 -9.76 -8.30
N GLY A 135 55.97 -10.93 -7.72
CA GLY A 135 56.92 -11.90 -8.22
C GLY A 135 56.20 -12.96 -9.05
N TYR A 136 56.23 -12.80 -10.36
CA TYR A 136 55.76 -13.75 -11.37
C TYR A 136 56.65 -15.01 -11.34
N VAL A 137 56.05 -16.20 -11.17
CA VAL A 137 56.72 -17.48 -11.49
C VAL A 137 55.82 -18.30 -12.41
N HIS A 138 56.28 -18.39 -13.65
CA HIS A 138 55.89 -19.33 -14.68
C HIS A 138 56.13 -20.78 -14.21
N ALA A 139 55.13 -21.65 -14.36
CA ALA A 139 55.32 -23.10 -14.38
C ALA A 139 54.42 -23.70 -15.46
N SER A 140 54.91 -23.64 -16.69
CA SER A 140 54.40 -24.42 -17.82
C SER A 140 55.40 -25.55 -18.07
N GLN A 141 55.05 -26.77 -17.66
CA GLN A 141 55.66 -27.98 -18.20
C GLN A 141 54.60 -28.76 -18.98
N MET A 142 54.97 -28.99 -20.22
CA MET A 142 54.29 -29.75 -21.25
C MET A 142 54.89 -31.16 -21.19
N GLU A 143 54.08 -32.19 -20.99
CA GLU A 143 54.42 -33.54 -21.44
C GLU A 143 53.18 -34.13 -22.11
N GLY A 144 53.38 -34.52 -23.37
CA GLY A 144 52.40 -35.21 -24.18
C GLY A 144 52.82 -36.66 -24.40
N GLY A 145 51.82 -37.47 -24.75
CA GLY A 145 52.03 -38.61 -25.65
C GLY A 145 51.92 -40.00 -25.04
N GLY A 146 50.74 -40.61 -25.18
CA GLY A 146 50.59 -41.85 -25.95
C GLY A 146 50.69 -43.21 -25.25
N GLY A 147 49.54 -43.83 -25.02
CA GLY A 147 49.20 -45.17 -25.51
C GLY A 147 49.83 -46.42 -24.87
N GLY A 148 49.00 -47.25 -24.23
CA GLY A 148 49.32 -48.65 -23.92
C GLY A 148 48.31 -49.29 -22.96
N GLU A 149 47.62 -50.33 -23.43
CA GLU A 149 46.41 -50.94 -22.84
C GLU A 149 46.65 -51.98 -21.73
N SER A 150 45.57 -52.22 -20.97
CA SER A 150 45.06 -53.51 -20.45
C SER A 150 45.31 -53.97 -18.99
N SER A 151 44.17 -54.35 -18.38
CA SER A 151 43.91 -55.26 -17.22
C SER A 151 44.33 -54.78 -15.84
N THR A 152 43.55 -54.85 -14.75
CA THR A 152 42.27 -55.50 -14.34
C THR A 152 41.95 -54.99 -12.93
N GLY A 153 40.68 -54.85 -12.54
CA GLY A 153 40.31 -54.73 -11.11
C GLY A 153 39.10 -53.84 -10.83
N SER A 154 37.93 -54.47 -10.81
CA SER A 154 36.62 -53.96 -10.38
C SER A 154 36.56 -53.56 -8.90
N VAL A 155 36.05 -52.35 -8.61
CA VAL A 155 35.22 -52.09 -7.43
C VAL A 155 34.16 -51.03 -7.79
N GLU A 156 32.91 -51.39 -7.60
CA GLU A 156 31.74 -50.52 -7.70
C GLU A 156 31.83 -49.36 -6.69
N GLY A 157 31.70 -48.14 -7.20
CA GLY A 157 31.40 -46.95 -6.42
C GLY A 157 30.50 -46.07 -7.25
N VAL A 158 29.20 -46.14 -6.99
CA VAL A 158 28.18 -45.26 -7.56
C VAL A 158 28.51 -43.83 -7.11
N ALA A 159 29.27 -43.11 -7.94
CA ALA A 159 29.41 -41.68 -7.82
C ALA A 159 28.11 -41.05 -8.31
N ALA A 160 27.29 -40.62 -7.34
CA ALA A 160 26.22 -39.67 -7.59
C ALA A 160 26.76 -38.50 -8.44
N PRO A 161 25.97 -37.95 -9.38
CA PRO A 161 26.37 -36.76 -10.11
C PRO A 161 26.39 -35.60 -9.12
N GLY A 162 27.54 -35.37 -8.50
CA GLY A 162 27.81 -34.16 -7.75
C GLY A 162 27.64 -33.01 -8.71
N GLU A 163 26.57 -32.23 -8.51
CA GLU A 163 26.35 -30.95 -9.15
C GLU A 163 27.66 -30.16 -9.05
N ARG A 164 28.36 -30.02 -10.18
CA ARG A 164 29.43 -29.05 -10.31
C ARG A 164 28.75 -27.67 -10.27
N LYS A 165 28.42 -27.17 -9.08
CA LYS A 165 28.16 -25.74 -8.87
C LYS A 165 29.42 -25.02 -9.32
N SER A 166 29.40 -24.49 -10.53
CA SER A 166 30.46 -23.64 -11.05
C SER A 166 30.69 -22.53 -10.04
N THR A 167 31.87 -22.49 -9.41
CA THR A 167 32.18 -21.51 -8.38
C THR A 167 32.17 -20.12 -9.01
N LYS A 168 31.12 -19.34 -8.71
CA LYS A 168 30.97 -17.98 -9.23
C LYS A 168 32.19 -17.15 -8.82
N SER A 169 32.72 -16.37 -9.77
CA SER A 169 33.82 -15.44 -9.49
C SER A 169 33.36 -14.34 -8.53
N LYS A 170 34.28 -13.83 -7.69
CA LYS A 170 34.00 -12.71 -6.78
C LYS A 170 33.37 -11.50 -7.50
N ALA A 171 33.81 -11.20 -8.73
CA ALA A 171 33.24 -10.09 -9.50
C ALA A 171 31.79 -10.38 -9.93
N GLN A 172 31.48 -11.63 -10.28
CA GLN A 172 30.12 -12.07 -10.60
C GLN A 172 29.22 -11.98 -9.36
N LEU A 173 29.70 -12.40 -8.18
CA LEU A 173 28.96 -12.28 -6.92
C LEU A 173 28.64 -10.82 -6.56
N TRP A 174 29.57 -9.89 -6.75
CA TRP A 174 29.31 -8.46 -6.53
C TRP A 174 28.28 -7.89 -7.52
N ASN A 175 28.31 -8.33 -8.78
CA ASN A 175 27.31 -7.91 -9.78
C ASN A 175 25.93 -8.50 -9.49
N GLU A 176 25.87 -9.76 -9.07
CA GLU A 176 24.63 -10.41 -8.64
C GLU A 176 24.05 -9.72 -7.40
N MET A 177 24.88 -9.45 -6.39
CA MET A 177 24.53 -8.67 -5.20
C MET A 177 23.95 -7.30 -5.56
N LYS A 178 24.59 -6.57 -6.49
CA LYS A 178 24.12 -5.27 -6.98
C LYS A 178 22.72 -5.35 -7.55
N ILE A 179 22.48 -6.27 -8.49
CA ILE A 179 21.18 -6.40 -9.13
C ILE A 179 20.13 -6.87 -8.11
N SER A 180 20.44 -7.89 -7.32
CA SER A 180 19.51 -8.50 -6.38
C SER A 180 19.10 -7.55 -5.26
N SER A 181 20.04 -6.84 -4.64
CA SER A 181 19.74 -5.89 -3.55
C SER A 181 18.85 -4.73 -3.98
N ILE A 182 19.14 -4.11 -5.13
CA ILE A 182 18.34 -3.01 -5.68
C ILE A 182 16.97 -3.51 -6.12
N THR A 183 16.91 -4.64 -6.86
CA THR A 183 15.65 -5.25 -7.30
C THR A 183 14.73 -5.52 -6.11
N ARG A 184 15.27 -6.14 -5.05
CA ARG A 184 14.52 -6.49 -3.84
C ARG A 184 13.95 -5.25 -3.16
N ALA A 185 14.77 -4.23 -2.92
CA ALA A 185 14.31 -2.99 -2.28
C ALA A 185 13.23 -2.28 -3.11
N PHE A 186 13.44 -2.14 -4.42
CA PHE A 186 12.47 -1.47 -5.30
C PHE A 186 11.17 -2.25 -5.42
N THR A 187 11.24 -3.56 -5.56
CA THR A 187 10.04 -4.42 -5.57
C THR A 187 9.22 -4.23 -4.30
N LEU A 188 9.87 -4.18 -3.13
CA LEU A 188 9.18 -3.96 -1.86
C LEU A 188 8.52 -2.57 -1.76
N LEU A 189 9.13 -1.52 -2.32
CA LEU A 189 8.49 -0.19 -2.38
C LEU A 189 7.23 -0.20 -3.25
N TYR A 190 7.30 -0.86 -4.42
CA TYR A 190 6.12 -1.00 -5.27
C TYR A 190 5.03 -1.83 -4.59
N THR A 191 5.40 -3.00 -4.04
CA THR A 191 4.45 -3.88 -3.34
C THR A 191 3.81 -3.17 -2.15
N LEU A 192 4.57 -2.42 -1.34
CA LEU A 192 4.03 -1.63 -0.23
C LEU A 192 3.02 -0.60 -0.73
N SER A 193 3.35 0.18 -1.76
CA SER A 193 2.47 1.23 -2.30
C SER A 193 1.19 0.65 -2.91
N LEU A 194 1.32 -0.44 -3.66
CA LEU A 194 0.20 -1.18 -4.27
C LEU A 194 -0.68 -1.85 -3.22
N LEU A 195 -0.08 -2.46 -2.19
CA LEU A 195 -0.81 -3.08 -1.08
C LEU A 195 -1.59 -2.03 -0.28
N THR A 196 -0.99 -0.87 -0.01
CA THR A 196 -1.68 0.25 0.63
C THR A 196 -2.89 0.68 -0.18
N LEU A 197 -2.74 0.93 -1.48
CA LEU A 197 -3.87 1.34 -2.31
C LEU A 197 -4.95 0.27 -2.44
N LEU A 198 -4.56 -1.00 -2.66
CA LEU A 198 -5.53 -2.10 -2.73
C LEU A 198 -6.32 -2.22 -1.43
N THR A 199 -5.64 -2.14 -0.29
CA THR A 199 -6.29 -2.21 1.03
C THR A 199 -7.23 -1.04 1.26
N ARG A 200 -6.83 0.18 0.87
CA ARG A 200 -7.69 1.37 0.92
C ARG A 200 -8.92 1.19 0.04
N VAL A 201 -8.78 0.71 -1.19
CA VAL A 201 -9.94 0.44 -2.06
C VAL A 201 -10.85 -0.61 -1.42
N GLN A 202 -10.29 -1.74 -1.00
CA GLN A 202 -11.06 -2.86 -0.46
C GLN A 202 -11.85 -2.46 0.80
N LEU A 203 -11.20 -1.90 1.80
CA LEU A 203 -11.85 -1.56 3.06
C LEU A 203 -12.75 -0.33 2.94
N ASN A 204 -12.46 0.65 2.08
CA ASN A 204 -13.40 1.76 1.88
C ASN A 204 -14.68 1.32 1.14
N LEU A 205 -14.59 0.40 0.17
CA LEU A 205 -15.77 -0.18 -0.46
C LEU A 205 -16.62 -0.99 0.53
N LEU A 206 -16.00 -1.79 1.39
CA LEU A 206 -16.71 -2.51 2.45
C LEU A 206 -17.29 -1.56 3.50
N GLY A 207 -16.51 -0.56 3.93
CA GLY A 207 -16.92 0.45 4.89
C GLY A 207 -18.12 1.27 4.40
N ARG A 208 -18.16 1.61 3.11
CA ARG A 208 -19.30 2.27 2.45
C ARG A 208 -20.56 1.42 2.56
N ARG A 209 -20.49 0.14 2.18
CA ARG A 209 -21.62 -0.80 2.23
C ARG A 209 -22.14 -0.97 3.66
N ASN A 210 -21.24 -1.13 4.62
CA ASN A 210 -21.58 -1.24 6.04
C ASN A 210 -22.25 0.04 6.56
N TYR A 211 -21.77 1.21 6.14
CA TYR A 211 -22.39 2.49 6.48
C TYR A 211 -23.81 2.58 5.92
N LEU A 212 -24.00 2.31 4.62
CA LEU A 212 -25.31 2.35 3.98
C LEU A 212 -26.29 1.37 4.59
N ALA A 213 -25.86 0.12 4.86
CA ALA A 213 -26.70 -0.86 5.53
C ALA A 213 -27.20 -0.35 6.89
N SER A 214 -26.33 0.30 7.67
CA SER A 214 -26.71 0.87 8.97
C SER A 214 -27.66 2.08 8.85
N VAL A 215 -27.49 2.92 7.82
CA VAL A 215 -28.37 4.06 7.58
C VAL A 215 -29.75 3.59 7.10
N VAL A 216 -29.80 2.58 6.23
CA VAL A 216 -31.04 1.97 5.76
C VAL A 216 -31.80 1.33 6.92
N SER A 217 -31.12 0.62 7.83
CA SER A 217 -31.78 0.06 9.02
C SER A 217 -32.34 1.14 9.96
N LEU A 218 -31.68 2.29 10.06
CA LEU A 218 -32.16 3.44 10.85
C LEU A 218 -33.37 4.14 10.20
N ALA A 219 -33.44 4.12 8.87
CA ALA A 219 -34.54 4.72 8.10
C ALA A 219 -35.75 3.78 7.92
N ALA A 220 -35.58 2.47 8.12
CA ALA A 220 -36.65 1.49 7.97
C ALA A 220 -37.72 1.69 9.06
N PRO A 221 -39.03 1.77 8.70
CA PRO A 221 -40.09 1.95 9.69
C PRO A 221 -40.13 0.74 10.63
N PRO A 222 -40.32 0.95 11.95
CA PRO A 222 -40.40 -0.14 12.90
C PRO A 222 -41.56 -1.09 12.52
N PRO A 223 -41.35 -2.42 12.58
CA PRO A 223 -42.40 -3.37 12.27
C PRO A 223 -43.58 -3.15 13.23
N ALA A 224 -44.81 -3.24 12.70
CA ALA A 224 -46.06 -2.89 13.38
C ALA A 224 -46.38 -3.64 14.70
N ASN A 225 -45.49 -4.51 15.17
CA ASN A 225 -45.64 -5.33 16.37
C ASN A 225 -44.61 -5.05 17.49
N GLN A 226 -43.76 -4.03 17.38
CA GLN A 226 -42.94 -3.59 18.52
C GLN A 226 -43.61 -2.39 19.20
N GLU A 227 -44.20 -2.66 20.37
CA GLU A 227 -44.56 -1.61 21.32
C GLU A 227 -43.34 -0.74 21.57
N SER A 228 -43.54 0.57 21.60
CA SER A 228 -42.54 1.60 21.84
C SER A 228 -41.98 1.51 23.26
N THR A 229 -41.18 0.50 23.55
CA THR A 229 -40.21 0.57 24.63
C THR A 229 -39.09 1.46 24.14
N ILE A 230 -38.94 2.63 24.77
CA ILE A 230 -37.75 3.47 24.63
C ILE A 230 -36.58 2.65 25.18
N ASN A 231 -36.03 1.79 24.33
CA ASN A 231 -34.72 1.22 24.53
C ASN A 231 -33.78 2.37 24.21
N LEU A 232 -33.22 2.96 25.26
CA LEU A 232 -32.01 3.75 25.18
C LEU A 232 -30.87 2.78 24.85
N GLU A 233 -30.96 2.13 23.69
CA GLU A 233 -29.91 1.29 23.16
C GLU A 233 -28.80 2.27 22.78
N ASN A 234 -27.76 2.32 23.61
CA ASN A 234 -26.49 2.91 23.24
C ASN A 234 -26.07 2.19 21.95
N HIS A 235 -26.37 2.82 20.82
CA HIS A 235 -25.97 2.35 19.50
C HIS A 235 -24.51 2.78 19.21
N ASP A 236 -23.72 2.87 20.28
CA ASP A 236 -22.28 2.91 20.28
C ASP A 236 -21.83 1.46 20.57
N ASP A 237 -21.39 0.80 19.50
CA ASP A 237 -20.42 -0.32 19.48
C ASP A 237 -20.85 -1.80 19.43
N ASP A 238 -22.07 -2.25 19.76
CA ASP A 238 -22.26 -3.72 19.94
C ASP A 238 -23.21 -4.48 18.99
N ASN A 239 -23.93 -3.85 18.05
CA ASN A 239 -24.85 -4.59 17.17
C ASN A 239 -24.23 -5.00 15.81
N PHE A 240 -23.13 -5.75 15.86
CA PHE A 240 -22.50 -6.35 14.67
C PHE A 240 -23.21 -7.63 14.18
N GLU A 241 -24.16 -8.18 14.93
CA GLU A 241 -24.60 -9.57 14.73
C GLU A 241 -25.84 -9.72 13.82
N HIS A 242 -26.71 -8.71 13.72
CA HIS A 242 -28.01 -8.87 13.04
C HIS A 242 -28.07 -8.51 11.55
N ALA A 243 -27.03 -7.91 10.95
CA ALA A 243 -26.98 -7.57 9.52
C ALA A 243 -26.06 -8.47 8.66
N TYR A 244 -25.29 -9.36 9.29
CA TYR A 244 -24.02 -9.84 8.72
C TYR A 244 -23.98 -11.25 8.14
N GLY A 245 -25.04 -12.07 8.22
CA GLY A 245 -24.93 -13.51 7.86
C GLY A 245 -24.44 -13.79 6.43
N ASN A 246 -24.98 -13.08 5.43
CA ASN A 246 -24.63 -13.28 4.00
C ASN A 246 -23.53 -12.31 3.52
N ASP A 247 -23.33 -11.19 4.23
CA ASP A 247 -22.33 -10.18 3.91
C ASP A 247 -20.95 -10.55 4.48
N PHE A 248 -20.89 -11.22 5.63
CA PHE A 248 -19.63 -11.68 6.25
C PHE A 248 -18.84 -12.65 5.35
N GLU A 249 -19.50 -13.66 4.76
CA GLU A 249 -18.83 -14.59 3.86
C GLU A 249 -18.35 -13.89 2.59
N THR A 250 -19.16 -12.98 2.05
CA THR A 250 -18.81 -12.16 0.87
C THR A 250 -17.60 -11.28 1.16
N ASN A 251 -17.60 -10.58 2.29
CA ASN A 251 -16.53 -9.68 2.72
C ASN A 251 -15.23 -10.46 2.94
N ARG A 252 -15.30 -11.63 3.60
CA ARG A 252 -14.15 -12.51 3.80
C ARG A 252 -13.57 -13.03 2.48
N LYS A 253 -14.44 -13.48 1.55
CA LYS A 253 -14.02 -13.90 0.21
C LYS A 253 -13.37 -12.75 -0.55
N TYR A 254 -13.96 -11.56 -0.52
CA TYR A 254 -13.45 -10.37 -1.20
C TYR A 254 -12.07 -9.93 -0.69
N LEU A 255 -11.89 -9.82 0.64
CA LEU A 255 -10.60 -9.44 1.23
C LEU A 255 -9.50 -10.47 0.93
N SER A 256 -9.84 -11.74 0.73
CA SER A 256 -8.88 -12.78 0.38
C SER A 256 -8.22 -12.59 -0.99
N PHE A 257 -8.78 -11.76 -1.87
CA PHE A 257 -8.15 -11.46 -3.17
C PHE A 257 -6.83 -10.70 -3.03
N SER A 258 -6.57 -10.06 -1.89
CA SER A 258 -5.24 -9.51 -1.55
C SER A 258 -4.14 -10.57 -1.61
N TRP A 259 -4.48 -11.85 -1.41
CA TRP A 259 -3.56 -12.99 -1.55
C TRP A 259 -2.80 -12.97 -2.88
N TRP A 260 -3.45 -12.55 -3.98
CA TRP A 260 -2.83 -12.53 -5.30
C TRP A 260 -1.61 -11.61 -5.35
N LEU A 261 -1.75 -10.36 -4.90
CA LEU A 261 -0.65 -9.44 -4.78
C LEU A 261 0.45 -9.99 -3.87
N LEU A 262 0.06 -10.57 -2.72
CA LEU A 262 1.00 -11.03 -1.71
C LEU A 262 1.87 -12.23 -2.16
N HIS A 263 1.37 -13.10 -3.05
CA HIS A 263 2.04 -14.34 -3.43
C HIS A 263 2.50 -14.42 -4.89
N ARG A 264 1.74 -13.85 -5.81
CA ARG A 264 1.99 -13.99 -7.26
C ARG A 264 2.28 -12.67 -7.93
N GLY A 265 1.41 -11.68 -7.74
CA GLY A 265 1.56 -10.35 -8.30
C GLY A 265 2.87 -9.67 -7.92
N CYS A 266 3.32 -9.81 -6.68
CA CYS A 266 4.60 -9.29 -6.22
C CYS A 266 5.81 -9.95 -6.93
N LEU A 267 5.72 -11.23 -7.30
CA LEU A 267 6.78 -11.96 -8.00
C LEU A 267 6.82 -11.60 -9.50
N ASP A 268 5.65 -11.43 -10.13
CA ASP A 268 5.58 -10.96 -11.51
C ASP A 268 6.10 -9.52 -11.63
N LEU A 269 5.78 -8.67 -10.64
CA LEU A 269 6.29 -7.31 -10.54
C LEU A 269 7.80 -7.30 -10.29
N MET A 270 8.28 -8.18 -9.42
CA MET A 270 9.71 -8.37 -9.15
C MET A 270 10.49 -8.65 -10.44
N ASP A 271 9.99 -9.52 -11.32
CA ASP A 271 10.68 -9.82 -12.58
C ASP A 271 10.71 -8.61 -13.52
N LYS A 272 9.63 -7.81 -13.59
CA LYS A 272 9.61 -6.54 -14.33
C LYS A 272 10.66 -5.56 -13.78
N VAL A 273 10.71 -5.37 -12.46
CA VAL A 273 11.70 -4.51 -11.79
C VAL A 273 13.12 -5.03 -12.04
N ARG A 274 13.34 -6.35 -11.94
CA ARG A 274 14.64 -6.99 -12.15
C ARG A 274 15.19 -6.71 -13.54
N VAL A 275 14.36 -6.79 -14.57
CA VAL A 275 14.75 -6.46 -15.95
C VAL A 275 15.20 -5.02 -16.06
N ALA A 276 14.41 -4.07 -15.53
CA ALA A 276 14.75 -2.65 -15.56
C ALA A 276 16.05 -2.34 -14.78
N VAL A 277 16.21 -2.91 -13.57
CA VAL A 277 17.43 -2.74 -12.75
C VAL A 277 18.66 -3.32 -13.46
N LYS A 278 18.54 -4.50 -14.09
CA LYS A 278 19.65 -5.09 -14.87
C LYS A 278 20.09 -4.20 -16.01
N GLU A 279 19.16 -3.57 -16.71
CA GLU A 279 19.49 -2.72 -17.85
C GLU A 279 20.14 -1.40 -17.42
N ILE A 280 19.64 -0.77 -16.35
CA ILE A 280 20.14 0.53 -15.90
C ILE A 280 21.40 0.41 -15.03
N PHE A 281 21.39 -0.47 -14.03
CA PHE A 281 22.50 -0.64 -13.10
C PHE A 281 23.53 -1.68 -13.57
N GLY A 282 23.25 -2.48 -14.60
CA GLY A 282 24.10 -3.57 -15.06
C GLY A 282 25.53 -3.16 -15.38
N HIS A 283 25.70 -2.01 -16.03
CA HIS A 283 26.99 -1.49 -16.48
C HIS A 283 27.84 -0.86 -15.38
N LEU A 284 27.24 -0.50 -14.24
CA LEU A 284 27.96 0.17 -13.16
C LEU A 284 28.87 -0.79 -12.41
N ASN A 285 30.11 -0.38 -12.15
CA ASN A 285 31.01 -1.20 -11.36
C ASN A 285 30.68 -1.03 -9.86
N PRO A 286 30.45 -2.11 -9.08
CA PRO A 286 30.19 -2.00 -7.64
C PRO A 286 31.29 -1.27 -6.84
N ARG A 287 32.50 -1.15 -7.40
CA ARG A 287 33.63 -0.42 -6.77
C ARG A 287 33.73 1.05 -7.17
N GLU A 288 32.99 1.48 -8.17
CA GLU A 288 32.97 2.86 -8.64
C GLU A 288 32.38 3.78 -7.56
N GLU A 289 32.85 5.02 -7.55
CA GLU A 289 32.32 6.08 -6.70
C GLU A 289 31.41 6.95 -7.54
N ILE A 290 30.14 7.05 -7.12
CA ILE A 290 29.12 7.85 -7.78
C ILE A 290 28.57 8.89 -6.82
N THR A 291 27.96 9.93 -7.37
CA THR A 291 27.29 10.99 -6.62
C THR A 291 25.88 10.57 -6.25
N ILE A 292 25.26 11.23 -5.27
CA ILE A 292 23.87 10.95 -4.90
C ILE A 292 22.90 11.34 -6.03
N GLU A 293 23.20 12.41 -6.76
CA GLU A 293 22.43 12.85 -7.93
C GLU A 293 22.46 11.78 -9.01
N ARG A 294 23.63 11.20 -9.28
CA ARG A 294 23.75 10.11 -10.25
C ARG A 294 22.95 8.87 -9.82
N LEU A 295 22.94 8.54 -8.53
CA LEU A 295 22.12 7.44 -8.03
C LEU A 295 20.62 7.73 -8.14
N SER A 296 20.21 8.98 -7.89
CA SER A 296 18.83 9.45 -8.05
C SER A 296 18.39 9.37 -9.52
N GLU A 297 19.22 9.84 -10.46
CA GLU A 297 18.98 9.69 -11.91
C GLU A 297 18.78 8.23 -12.31
N LEU A 298 19.67 7.33 -11.88
CA LEU A 298 19.56 5.90 -12.19
C LEU A 298 18.28 5.29 -11.59
N THR A 299 17.89 5.71 -10.39
CA THR A 299 16.64 5.29 -9.75
C THR A 299 15.43 5.75 -10.56
N LEU A 300 15.42 7.02 -11.00
CA LEU A 300 14.38 7.55 -11.87
C LEU A 300 14.32 6.83 -13.22
N GLU A 301 15.46 6.50 -13.84
CA GLU A 301 15.48 5.72 -15.09
C GLU A 301 14.90 4.32 -14.92
N VAL A 302 15.13 3.66 -13.79
CA VAL A 302 14.46 2.38 -13.47
C VAL A 302 12.95 2.60 -13.35
N ARG A 303 12.52 3.63 -12.61
CA ARG A 303 11.09 3.96 -12.46
C ARG A 303 10.42 4.24 -13.80
N LYS A 304 11.05 5.03 -14.69
CA LYS A 304 10.53 5.29 -16.04
C LYS A 304 10.29 4.01 -16.84
N LYS A 305 11.12 2.98 -16.66
CA LYS A 305 10.92 1.68 -17.34
C LYS A 305 9.85 0.80 -16.71
N VAL A 306 9.68 0.88 -15.39
CA VAL A 306 8.68 0.08 -14.68
C VAL A 306 7.30 0.72 -14.80
N GLU A 307 7.21 2.04 -14.70
CA GLU A 307 5.97 2.81 -14.60
C GLU A 307 5.60 3.52 -15.90
N GLY A 308 6.55 3.83 -16.78
CA GLY A 308 6.37 4.78 -17.88
C GLY A 308 7.06 6.11 -17.59
N ALA A 309 7.58 6.76 -18.63
CA ALA A 309 8.33 8.01 -18.54
C ALA A 309 7.43 9.24 -18.52
N THR A 310 6.28 9.17 -19.20
CA THR A 310 5.28 10.24 -19.26
C THR A 310 4.05 9.88 -18.44
N GLU A 311 3.21 10.88 -18.14
CA GLU A 311 1.94 10.63 -17.46
C GLU A 311 1.01 9.73 -18.28
N GLU A 312 1.00 9.90 -19.61
CA GLU A 312 0.21 9.06 -20.52
C GLU A 312 0.69 7.61 -20.49
N GLU A 313 1.99 7.37 -20.56
CA GLU A 313 2.56 6.02 -20.45
C GLU A 313 2.21 5.38 -19.10
N ARG A 314 2.30 6.15 -18.01
CA ARG A 314 1.88 5.70 -16.67
C ARG A 314 0.42 5.28 -16.62
N ARG A 315 -0.49 6.03 -17.25
CA ARG A 315 -1.92 5.68 -17.34
C ARG A 315 -2.18 4.39 -18.11
N THR A 316 -1.31 4.03 -19.04
CA THR A 316 -1.44 2.77 -19.79
C THR A 316 -0.79 1.56 -19.10
N CYS A 317 -0.10 1.77 -17.97
CA CYS A 317 0.45 0.66 -17.20
C CYS A 317 -0.65 -0.19 -16.61
N LYS A 318 -0.61 -1.49 -16.93
CA LYS A 318 -1.57 -2.48 -16.48
C LYS A 318 -1.25 -2.92 -15.05
N TRP A 319 -1.60 -2.09 -14.07
CA TRP A 319 -1.37 -2.40 -12.65
C TRP A 319 -2.29 -3.51 -12.15
N LEU A 320 -3.51 -3.61 -12.71
CA LEU A 320 -4.52 -4.59 -12.33
C LEU A 320 -3.99 -6.03 -12.30
N THR A 321 -3.15 -6.42 -13.26
CA THR A 321 -2.61 -7.79 -13.37
C THR A 321 -1.77 -8.21 -12.16
N TYR A 322 -1.18 -7.24 -11.45
CA TYR A 322 -0.40 -7.50 -10.23
C TYR A 322 -1.26 -7.50 -8.97
N LEU A 323 -2.44 -6.87 -9.00
CA LEU A 323 -3.27 -6.64 -7.82
C LEU A 323 -4.36 -7.71 -7.66
N ILE A 324 -5.00 -8.10 -8.77
CA ILE A 324 -6.17 -8.99 -8.77
C ILE A 324 -5.94 -10.12 -9.79
N PRO A 325 -6.32 -11.37 -9.48
CA PRO A 325 -6.27 -12.48 -10.41
C PRO A 325 -7.18 -12.25 -11.62
N PRO A 326 -6.85 -12.79 -12.80
CA PRO A 326 -7.80 -12.86 -13.90
C PRO A 326 -8.98 -13.76 -13.53
N GLN A 327 -10.12 -13.57 -14.20
CA GLN A 327 -11.40 -14.23 -13.84
C GLN A 327 -11.31 -15.76 -13.73
N ASN A 328 -10.47 -16.39 -14.56
CA ASN A 328 -10.26 -17.84 -14.57
C ASN A 328 -9.44 -18.36 -13.38
N GLU A 329 -8.79 -17.47 -12.61
CA GLU A 329 -7.96 -17.82 -11.45
C GLU A 329 -8.57 -17.36 -10.12
N GLU A 330 -9.75 -16.71 -10.14
CA GLU A 330 -10.44 -16.26 -8.91
C GLU A 330 -10.76 -17.43 -7.98
N GLU A 331 -11.24 -18.55 -8.53
CA GLU A 331 -11.53 -19.77 -7.75
C GLU A 331 -10.27 -20.38 -7.12
N PHE A 332 -9.15 -20.30 -7.83
CA PHE A 332 -7.85 -20.76 -7.31
C PHE A 332 -7.43 -19.93 -6.09
N VAL A 333 -7.59 -18.61 -6.13
CA VAL A 333 -7.27 -17.73 -5.00
C VAL A 333 -8.16 -18.02 -3.79
N LEU A 334 -9.46 -18.24 -4.01
CA LEU A 334 -10.39 -18.64 -2.95
C LEU A 334 -9.98 -19.99 -2.33
N GLN A 335 -9.50 -20.93 -3.15
CA GLN A 335 -9.01 -22.22 -2.67
C GLN A 335 -7.74 -22.10 -1.83
N GLN A 336 -6.76 -21.32 -2.30
CA GLN A 336 -5.51 -21.09 -1.55
C GLN A 336 -5.76 -20.35 -0.22
N SER A 337 -6.79 -19.51 -0.19
CA SER A 337 -7.19 -18.79 1.03
C SER A 337 -8.01 -19.66 2.01
N GLY A 338 -8.25 -20.94 1.70
CA GLY A 338 -9.06 -21.84 2.51
C GLY A 338 -10.55 -21.50 2.52
N LEU A 339 -11.02 -20.76 1.51
CA LEU A 339 -12.39 -20.25 1.38
C LEU A 339 -13.22 -20.98 0.30
N SER A 340 -12.72 -22.11 -0.22
CA SER A 340 -13.52 -23.00 -1.07
C SER A 340 -14.75 -23.47 -0.31
N SER A 341 -15.93 -23.05 -0.79
CA SER A 341 -17.17 -23.67 -0.35
C SER A 341 -17.21 -25.11 -0.87
N SER A 342 -17.47 -26.08 0.00
CA SER A 342 -18.15 -27.31 -0.42
C SER A 342 -19.34 -26.89 -1.28
N THR A 343 -19.52 -27.48 -2.45
CA THR A 343 -20.46 -27.11 -3.52
C THR A 343 -21.94 -26.91 -3.14
N GLU A 344 -22.31 -26.97 -1.86
CA GLU A 344 -23.69 -26.90 -1.35
C GLU A 344 -24.05 -25.59 -0.61
N SER A 345 -23.11 -24.67 -0.34
CA SER A 345 -23.39 -23.52 0.56
C SER A 345 -23.21 -22.10 0.00
N THR A 346 -22.73 -21.89 -1.24
CA THR A 346 -22.63 -20.52 -1.79
C THR A 346 -23.97 -20.08 -2.36
N SER A 347 -24.66 -19.16 -1.67
CA SER A 347 -25.92 -18.59 -2.17
C SER A 347 -25.68 -17.78 -3.46
N PRO A 348 -26.58 -17.78 -4.45
CA PRO A 348 -26.42 -17.03 -5.70
C PRO A 348 -26.30 -15.51 -5.50
N THR A 349 -26.73 -15.01 -4.34
CA THR A 349 -26.60 -13.61 -3.93
C THR A 349 -25.17 -13.27 -3.50
N THR A 350 -24.46 -14.17 -2.81
CA THR A 350 -23.04 -13.95 -2.41
C THR A 350 -22.12 -13.87 -3.61
N SER A 351 -22.29 -14.76 -4.61
CA SER A 351 -21.48 -14.73 -5.83
C SER A 351 -21.69 -13.46 -6.64
N THR A 352 -22.94 -12.98 -6.73
CA THR A 352 -23.27 -11.73 -7.41
C THR A 352 -22.69 -10.51 -6.71
N SER A 353 -22.80 -10.44 -5.37
CA SER A 353 -22.23 -9.34 -4.58
C SER A 353 -20.70 -9.32 -4.63
N LEU A 354 -20.06 -10.49 -4.53
CA LEU A 354 -18.61 -10.62 -4.66
C LEU A 354 -18.13 -10.15 -6.03
N ARG A 355 -18.82 -10.56 -7.11
CA ARG A 355 -18.46 -10.13 -8.47
C ARG A 355 -18.53 -8.62 -8.63
N ARG A 356 -19.58 -7.98 -8.11
CA ARG A 356 -19.72 -6.51 -8.15
C ARG A 356 -18.57 -5.80 -7.44
N LEU A 357 -18.17 -6.28 -6.25
CA LEU A 357 -17.03 -5.72 -5.53
C LEU A 357 -15.73 -5.84 -6.33
N ILE A 358 -15.48 -7.01 -6.94
CA ILE A 358 -14.28 -7.22 -7.76
C ILE A 358 -14.29 -6.36 -9.03
N ASP A 359 -15.45 -6.23 -9.69
CA ASP A 359 -15.62 -5.36 -10.85
C ASP A 359 -15.35 -3.90 -10.49
N GLU A 360 -15.99 -3.38 -9.45
CA GLU A 360 -15.80 -2.00 -8.98
C GLU A 360 -14.34 -1.75 -8.55
N THR A 361 -13.69 -2.73 -7.92
CA THR A 361 -12.25 -2.64 -7.60
C THR A 361 -11.40 -2.56 -8.85
N SER A 362 -11.74 -3.35 -9.88
CA SER A 362 -11.00 -3.38 -11.14
C SER A 362 -11.13 -2.05 -11.88
N ASP A 363 -12.34 -1.49 -11.93
CA ASP A 363 -12.62 -0.19 -12.53
C ASP A 363 -11.86 0.93 -11.78
N LEU A 364 -11.85 0.90 -10.45
CA LEU A 364 -11.09 1.86 -9.65
C LEU A 364 -9.58 1.73 -9.88
N ILE A 365 -9.03 0.52 -9.99
CA ILE A 365 -7.60 0.29 -10.24
C ILE A 365 -7.18 0.79 -11.63
N ASP A 366 -8.01 0.56 -12.66
CA ASP A 366 -7.73 1.02 -14.02
C ASP A 366 -8.03 2.52 -14.22
N SER A 367 -8.55 3.21 -13.19
CA SER A 367 -8.85 4.64 -13.25
C SER A 367 -7.59 5.52 -13.33
N PRO A 368 -7.67 6.70 -13.99
CA PRO A 368 -6.61 7.69 -13.97
C PRO A 368 -6.24 8.18 -12.56
N ALA A 369 -7.24 8.29 -11.67
CA ALA A 369 -7.04 8.71 -10.28
C ALA A 369 -6.15 7.72 -9.52
N PHE A 370 -6.38 6.41 -9.66
CA PHE A 370 -5.53 5.39 -9.04
C PHE A 370 -4.07 5.51 -9.49
N THR A 371 -3.84 5.65 -10.80
CA THR A 371 -2.49 5.81 -11.35
C THR A 371 -1.82 7.09 -10.83
N HIS A 372 -2.57 8.19 -10.72
CA HIS A 372 -2.06 9.44 -10.18
C HIS A 372 -1.60 9.27 -8.73
N VAL A 373 -2.47 8.73 -7.88
CA VAL A 373 -2.18 8.53 -6.45
C VAL A 373 -1.01 7.55 -6.28
N LEU A 374 -1.01 6.42 -7.02
CA LEU A 374 0.10 5.46 -7.00
C LEU A 374 1.44 6.14 -7.34
N THR A 375 1.45 7.01 -8.35
CA THR A 375 2.66 7.77 -8.71
C THR A 375 3.16 8.61 -7.53
N ARG A 376 2.26 9.30 -6.81
CA ARG A 376 2.60 10.10 -5.63
C ARG A 376 3.09 9.25 -4.45
N LEU A 377 2.49 8.08 -4.22
CA LEU A 377 2.94 7.17 -3.18
C LEU A 377 4.36 6.66 -3.47
N LEU A 378 4.62 6.28 -4.72
CA LEU A 378 5.93 5.84 -5.16
C LEU A 378 6.95 6.98 -5.06
N ASP A 379 6.59 8.20 -5.44
CA ASP A 379 7.46 9.37 -5.26
C ASP A 379 7.87 9.53 -3.79
N ALA A 380 6.91 9.50 -2.86
CA ALA A 380 7.20 9.60 -1.42
C ALA A 380 8.08 8.46 -0.91
N ALA A 381 7.78 7.22 -1.31
CA ALA A 381 8.50 6.03 -0.86
C ALA A 381 9.94 5.97 -1.40
N PHE A 382 10.14 6.28 -2.69
CA PHE A 382 11.46 6.34 -3.31
C PHE A 382 12.30 7.53 -2.80
N SER A 383 11.69 8.70 -2.60
CA SER A 383 12.39 9.84 -1.97
C SER A 383 12.81 9.51 -0.54
N HIS A 384 11.99 8.81 0.24
CA HIS A 384 12.42 8.35 1.56
C HIS A 384 13.62 7.38 1.48
N LEU A 385 13.64 6.46 0.51
CA LEU A 385 14.78 5.57 0.32
C LEU A 385 16.06 6.33 -0.09
N VAL A 386 15.98 7.18 -1.11
CA VAL A 386 17.16 7.82 -1.73
C VAL A 386 17.61 9.04 -0.93
N ASP A 387 16.70 10.00 -0.73
CA ASP A 387 17.01 11.34 -0.22
C ASP A 387 17.19 11.34 1.31
N VAL A 388 16.56 10.38 2.01
CA VAL A 388 16.72 10.22 3.46
C VAL A 388 17.70 9.10 3.77
N LYS A 389 17.33 7.85 3.49
CA LYS A 389 18.08 6.69 4.01
C LYS A 389 19.44 6.51 3.33
N ILE A 390 19.51 6.53 2.00
CA ILE A 390 20.79 6.33 1.29
C ILE A 390 21.71 7.54 1.47
N SER A 391 21.16 8.75 1.34
CA SER A 391 21.88 10.01 1.60
C SER A 391 22.58 10.00 2.97
N GLN A 392 21.86 9.67 4.05
CA GLN A 392 22.43 9.64 5.40
C GLN A 392 23.40 8.47 5.62
N LEU A 393 23.06 7.27 5.13
CA LEU A 393 23.75 6.04 5.54
C LEU A 393 24.91 5.67 4.62
N SER A 394 24.85 6.04 3.34
CA SER A 394 25.91 5.77 2.36
C SER A 394 26.76 7.00 2.07
N TYR A 395 26.14 8.17 1.93
CA TYR A 395 26.84 9.41 1.59
C TYR A 395 27.18 10.26 2.82
N LYS A 396 26.67 9.88 4.01
CA LYS A 396 26.91 10.55 5.30
C LYS A 396 26.49 12.03 5.28
N ILE A 397 25.49 12.34 4.46
CA ILE A 397 24.91 13.68 4.39
C ILE A 397 24.00 13.85 5.62
N PRO A 398 24.20 14.88 6.46
CA PRO A 398 23.34 15.11 7.61
C PRO A 398 21.88 15.34 7.20
N PRO A 399 20.90 14.93 8.03
CA PRO A 399 19.51 15.33 7.80
C PRO A 399 19.41 16.85 7.73
N VAL A 400 18.60 17.36 6.79
CA VAL A 400 18.27 18.78 6.72
C VAL A 400 17.53 19.13 8.02
N SER A 401 18.21 19.85 8.91
CA SER A 401 17.61 20.28 10.18
C SER A 401 16.62 21.41 9.90
N GLU A 402 15.43 21.39 10.52
CA GLU A 402 14.44 22.50 10.45
C GLU A 402 14.99 23.84 11.00
N SER A 403 16.16 23.83 11.64
CA SER A 403 16.81 25.04 12.14
C SER A 403 17.44 25.83 11.00
N ALA A 404 16.77 26.91 10.58
CA ALA A 404 17.26 27.94 9.64
C ALA A 404 18.57 28.65 10.08
N ALA A 405 19.17 28.28 11.21
CA ALA A 405 20.33 28.96 11.78
C ALA A 405 21.66 28.63 11.09
N ARG A 406 21.75 27.54 10.30
CA ARG A 406 22.95 27.20 9.52
C ARG A 406 22.56 26.50 8.22
N VAL A 407 22.28 27.28 7.19
CA VAL A 407 22.35 26.79 5.80
C VAL A 407 23.81 26.48 5.52
N HIS A 408 24.24 25.24 5.78
CA HIS A 408 25.42 24.70 5.12
C HIS A 408 24.96 24.35 3.71
N GLU A 409 25.28 25.21 2.75
CA GLU A 409 25.21 24.85 1.35
C GLU A 409 26.06 23.59 1.19
N ILE A 410 25.44 22.46 0.79
CA ILE A 410 26.16 21.22 0.47
C ILE A 410 26.86 21.48 -0.87
N VAL A 411 27.90 22.31 -0.84
CA VAL A 411 28.80 22.58 -1.97
C VAL A 411 29.86 21.49 -1.94
N GLY A 412 29.48 20.30 -2.39
CA GLY A 412 30.39 19.18 -2.49
C GLY A 412 29.81 18.09 -3.36
N ASP A 413 30.60 17.64 -4.33
CA ASP A 413 30.37 16.42 -5.10
C ASP A 413 30.56 15.21 -4.17
N VAL A 414 29.61 15.00 -3.24
CA VAL A 414 29.67 13.93 -2.23
C VAL A 414 29.51 12.60 -2.93
N LYS A 415 30.59 11.83 -2.94
CA LYS A 415 30.64 10.51 -3.58
C LYS A 415 30.67 9.40 -2.56
N ALA A 416 30.00 8.31 -2.89
CA ALA A 416 30.09 7.06 -2.17
C ALA A 416 30.35 5.91 -3.14
N LYS A 417 31.04 4.88 -2.66
CA LYS A 417 31.18 3.63 -3.42
C LYS A 417 29.83 2.99 -3.61
N VAL A 418 29.51 2.54 -4.82
CA VAL A 418 28.26 1.83 -5.12
C VAL A 418 28.02 0.70 -4.13
N ALA A 419 29.04 -0.09 -3.79
CA ALA A 419 28.98 -1.16 -2.79
C ALA A 419 28.50 -0.72 -1.40
N SER A 420 28.75 0.53 -1.00
CA SER A 420 28.23 1.11 0.25
C SER A 420 26.71 1.26 0.17
N SER A 421 26.20 1.79 -0.94
CA SER A 421 24.76 1.93 -1.17
C SER A 421 24.07 0.57 -1.27
N LEU A 422 24.72 -0.46 -1.82
CA LEU A 422 24.17 -1.83 -1.86
C LEU A 422 23.89 -2.38 -0.46
N ALA A 423 24.79 -2.18 0.49
CA ALA A 423 24.58 -2.59 1.88
C ALA A 423 23.37 -1.88 2.49
N VAL A 424 23.15 -0.60 2.15
CA VAL A 424 21.98 0.16 2.57
C VAL A 424 20.71 -0.40 1.93
N PHE A 425 20.69 -0.68 0.62
CA PHE A 425 19.55 -1.31 -0.06
C PHE A 425 19.16 -2.65 0.61
N CYS A 426 20.12 -3.51 0.93
CA CYS A 426 19.83 -4.78 1.63
C CYS A 426 19.18 -4.56 2.99
N ARG A 427 19.70 -3.62 3.78
CA ARG A 427 19.14 -3.31 5.10
C ARG A 427 17.76 -2.68 4.97
N GLN A 428 17.60 -1.74 4.05
CA GLN A 428 16.33 -1.05 3.83
C GLN A 428 15.25 -1.99 3.28
N ALA A 429 15.58 -3.01 2.48
CA ALA A 429 14.61 -4.02 2.06
C ALA A 429 13.86 -4.62 3.27
N HIS A 430 14.58 -5.00 4.34
CA HIS A 430 13.94 -5.51 5.56
C HIS A 430 13.10 -4.45 6.28
N SER A 431 13.56 -3.19 6.30
CA SER A 431 12.80 -2.08 6.91
C SER A 431 11.52 -1.75 6.13
N ILE A 432 11.57 -1.77 4.79
CA ILE A 432 10.41 -1.53 3.91
C ILE A 432 9.37 -2.63 4.14
N GLY A 433 9.80 -3.89 4.24
CA GLY A 433 8.94 -5.04 4.43
C GLY A 433 8.52 -5.32 5.88
N SER A 434 8.91 -4.47 6.83
CA SER A 434 8.60 -4.64 8.26
C SER A 434 7.15 -4.30 8.55
N GLY A 435 6.45 -5.18 9.29
CA GLY A 435 5.11 -4.91 9.83
C GLY A 435 5.10 -4.03 11.09
N VAL A 436 6.27 -3.59 11.57
CA VAL A 436 6.40 -2.80 12.80
C VAL A 436 7.23 -1.55 12.53
N ASN A 437 6.76 -0.39 13.02
CA ASN A 437 7.42 0.91 12.91
C ASN A 437 7.91 1.21 11.48
N ASN A 438 7.03 1.04 10.50
CA ASN A 438 7.38 1.16 9.09
C ASN A 438 7.38 2.63 8.64
N GLU A 439 8.57 3.26 8.66
CA GLU A 439 8.75 4.66 8.25
C GLU A 439 8.38 4.92 6.78
N TYR A 440 8.47 3.90 5.91
CA TYR A 440 8.07 4.03 4.51
C TYR A 440 6.55 4.11 4.37
N LEU A 441 5.81 3.31 5.15
CA LEU A 441 4.36 3.41 5.20
C LEU A 441 3.94 4.77 5.77
N THR A 442 4.61 5.27 6.82
CA THR A 442 4.35 6.62 7.34
C THR A 442 4.58 7.71 6.29
N ALA A 443 5.63 7.59 5.47
CA ALA A 443 5.87 8.52 4.37
C ALA A 443 4.75 8.44 3.31
N ILE A 444 4.30 7.24 2.96
CA ILE A 444 3.17 7.01 2.05
C ILE A 444 1.87 7.61 2.60
N GLU A 445 1.60 7.45 3.89
CA GLU A 445 0.39 7.96 4.56
C GLU A 445 0.35 9.48 4.67
N SER A 446 1.51 10.14 4.59
CA SER A 446 1.57 11.60 4.55
C SER A 446 1.10 12.21 3.22
N VAL A 447 0.89 11.38 2.19
CA VAL A 447 0.41 11.83 0.88
C VAL A 447 -1.08 12.14 0.95
N ARG A 448 -1.45 13.42 0.86
CA ARG A 448 -2.84 13.90 0.95
C ARG A 448 -3.76 13.28 -0.10
N ASP A 449 -3.25 13.10 -1.32
CA ASP A 449 -3.97 12.50 -2.44
C ASP A 449 -4.46 11.07 -2.11
N LEU A 450 -3.80 10.36 -1.19
CA LEU A 450 -4.24 9.04 -0.70
C LEU A 450 -5.53 9.12 0.12
N GLU A 451 -5.58 10.06 1.07
CA GLU A 451 -6.76 10.28 1.91
C GLU A 451 -7.91 10.81 1.07
N ALA A 452 -7.64 11.75 0.14
CA ALA A 452 -8.62 12.27 -0.79
C ALA A 452 -9.21 11.16 -1.68
N PHE A 453 -8.36 10.30 -2.25
CA PHE A 453 -8.80 9.16 -3.04
C PHE A 453 -9.64 8.18 -2.20
N ALA A 454 -9.20 7.84 -0.99
CA ALA A 454 -9.95 6.98 -0.08
C ALA A 454 -11.32 7.56 0.28
N ALA A 455 -11.40 8.89 0.51
CA ALA A 455 -12.66 9.58 0.79
C ALA A 455 -13.62 9.53 -0.40
N VAL A 456 -13.11 9.69 -1.62
CA VAL A 456 -13.93 9.57 -2.85
C VAL A 456 -14.42 8.12 -3.01
N VAL A 457 -13.56 7.11 -2.84
CA VAL A 457 -13.98 5.69 -2.91
C VAL A 457 -15.06 5.40 -1.85
N TYR A 458 -14.86 5.85 -0.61
CA TYR A 458 -15.81 5.66 0.48
C TYR A 458 -17.16 6.35 0.26
N SER A 459 -17.18 7.46 -0.48
CA SER A 459 -18.38 8.29 -0.66
C SER A 459 -19.03 8.21 -2.05
N SER A 460 -18.38 7.60 -3.02
CA SER A 460 -18.91 7.39 -4.36
C SER A 460 -20.09 6.41 -4.36
N ASN A 461 -21.02 6.58 -5.30
CA ASN A 461 -22.12 5.63 -5.58
C ASN A 461 -23.11 5.36 -4.43
N PHE A 462 -23.22 6.24 -3.43
CA PHE A 462 -24.21 6.09 -2.36
C PHE A 462 -25.66 5.96 -2.87
N GLU A 463 -25.98 6.57 -4.02
CA GLU A 463 -27.33 6.55 -4.59
C GLU A 463 -27.72 5.18 -5.21
N PHE A 464 -26.76 4.40 -5.70
CA PHE A 464 -27.02 3.14 -6.42
C PHE A 464 -27.17 1.91 -5.51
N GLU A 465 -26.70 1.99 -4.25
CA GLU A 465 -26.86 0.91 -3.25
C GLU A 465 -28.16 1.02 -2.43
N SER A 466 -29.02 2.00 -2.74
CA SER A 466 -30.37 2.15 -2.17
C SER A 466 -31.24 0.91 -2.51
N PRO A 467 -31.87 0.24 -1.52
CA PRO A 467 -32.64 -0.99 -1.76
C PRO A 467 -33.90 -0.83 -2.63
N GLU A 468 -34.27 0.38 -3.04
CA GLU A 468 -35.40 0.64 -3.94
C GLU A 468 -35.21 0.02 -5.35
N ASN A 469 -33.98 -0.26 -5.78
CA ASN A 469 -33.73 -0.90 -7.08
C ASN A 469 -33.81 -2.43 -7.08
N VAL A 470 -34.11 -3.07 -5.94
CA VAL A 470 -34.26 -4.54 -5.86
C VAL A 470 -35.72 -4.99 -6.05
N SER A 471 -36.70 -4.08 -6.13
CA SER A 471 -38.11 -4.46 -6.01
C SER A 471 -39.08 -3.85 -7.04
N ILE A 472 -38.66 -3.60 -8.29
CA ILE A 472 -39.62 -3.43 -9.40
C ILE A 472 -39.13 -4.13 -10.68
N SER A 473 -39.15 -5.47 -10.67
CA SER A 473 -39.13 -6.26 -11.90
C SER A 473 -40.57 -6.44 -12.43
N ARG A 474 -41.02 -5.51 -13.28
CA ARG A 474 -42.18 -5.74 -14.16
C ARG A 474 -41.71 -6.50 -15.40
N PRO A 475 -42.41 -7.55 -15.88
CA PRO A 475 -41.84 -8.43 -16.89
C PRO A 475 -41.92 -7.86 -18.30
N THR A 476 -40.86 -8.13 -19.10
CA THR A 476 -40.76 -8.13 -20.58
C THR A 476 -40.91 -6.77 -21.29
N THR A 477 -40.07 -6.34 -22.25
CA THR A 477 -39.13 -6.95 -23.22
C THR A 477 -38.21 -5.84 -23.75
N ALA A 478 -36.89 -6.06 -23.82
CA ALA A 478 -35.96 -5.63 -24.90
C ALA A 478 -34.51 -5.61 -24.37
N ALA A 479 -33.60 -5.99 -25.25
CA ALA A 479 -32.20 -6.31 -25.00
C ALA A 479 -31.34 -5.13 -24.47
N GLY A 480 -30.51 -5.42 -23.47
CA GLY A 480 -29.05 -5.43 -23.67
C GLY A 480 -28.32 -4.11 -23.94
N GLU A 481 -28.64 -3.00 -23.28
CA GLU A 481 -27.82 -1.76 -23.37
C GLU A 481 -27.66 -0.96 -22.05
N SER A 482 -28.42 -1.29 -20.99
CA SER A 482 -28.53 -0.42 -19.81
C SER A 482 -27.42 -0.53 -18.76
N ASN A 483 -26.61 -1.60 -18.76
CA ASN A 483 -25.59 -1.80 -17.72
C ASN A 483 -24.28 -1.04 -18.00
N ARG A 484 -24.00 -0.64 -19.25
CA ARG A 484 -22.81 0.16 -19.61
C ARG A 484 -23.02 1.65 -19.40
N THR A 485 -24.25 2.14 -19.55
CA THR A 485 -24.59 3.56 -19.31
C THR A 485 -24.57 3.93 -17.83
N GLY A 486 -24.86 2.98 -16.94
CA GLY A 486 -24.77 3.18 -15.48
C GLY A 486 -23.32 3.25 -14.99
N LEU A 487 -22.45 2.34 -15.44
CA LEU A 487 -21.02 2.39 -15.09
C LEU A 487 -20.34 3.65 -15.64
N ALA A 488 -20.61 4.04 -16.88
CA ALA A 488 -20.03 5.27 -17.44
C ALA A 488 -20.49 6.55 -16.71
N ALA A 489 -21.69 6.54 -16.11
CA ALA A 489 -22.18 7.64 -15.30
C ALA A 489 -21.51 7.65 -13.91
N ALA A 490 -21.30 6.48 -13.30
CA ALA A 490 -20.57 6.33 -12.04
C ALA A 490 -19.09 6.73 -12.19
N ASP A 491 -18.45 6.37 -13.31
CA ASP A 491 -17.08 6.79 -13.65
C ASP A 491 -17.00 8.31 -13.80
N ALA A 492 -18.00 8.93 -14.45
CA ALA A 492 -18.06 10.39 -14.61
C ALA A 492 -18.27 11.10 -13.27
N GLU A 493 -19.13 10.56 -12.40
CA GLU A 493 -19.37 11.08 -11.05
C GLU A 493 -18.13 10.95 -10.16
N PHE A 494 -17.43 9.81 -10.23
CA PHE A 494 -16.15 9.60 -9.55
C PHE A 494 -15.09 10.60 -10.02
N GLU A 495 -14.94 10.80 -11.34
CA GLU A 495 -13.97 11.75 -11.91
C GLU A 495 -14.30 13.21 -11.53
N ASP A 496 -15.57 13.59 -11.49
CA ASP A 496 -15.98 14.93 -11.05
C ASP A 496 -15.79 15.14 -9.54
N ALA A 497 -16.06 14.12 -8.72
CA ALA A 497 -15.76 14.14 -7.29
C ALA A 497 -14.25 14.22 -7.03
N TRP A 498 -13.45 13.47 -7.79
CA TRP A 498 -11.99 13.49 -7.74
C TRP A 498 -11.42 14.85 -8.15
N ARG A 499 -11.87 15.42 -9.27
CA ARG A 499 -11.48 16.79 -9.69
C ARG A 499 -11.86 17.83 -8.65
N SER A 500 -13.02 17.68 -8.02
CA SER A 500 -13.47 18.58 -6.95
C SER A 500 -12.62 18.44 -5.69
N ALA A 501 -12.14 17.23 -5.38
CA ALA A 501 -11.21 16.99 -4.29
C ALA A 501 -9.87 17.71 -4.56
N LEU A 502 -9.28 17.50 -5.74
CA LEU A 502 -8.05 18.19 -6.16
C LEU A 502 -8.20 19.72 -6.14
N ALA A 503 -9.32 20.27 -6.64
CA ALA A 503 -9.55 21.71 -6.70
C ALA A 503 -9.71 22.37 -5.31
N LYS A 504 -10.28 21.65 -4.33
CA LYS A 504 -10.34 22.13 -2.93
C LYS A 504 -8.97 22.15 -2.26
N GLU A 505 -8.02 21.39 -2.77
CA GLU A 505 -6.66 21.32 -2.25
C GLU A 505 -5.78 22.45 -2.79
N ASP A 506 -5.90 22.81 -4.06
CA ASP A 506 -5.19 23.94 -4.67
C ASP A 506 -5.62 25.30 -4.06
N GLY A 507 -6.85 25.40 -3.56
CA GLY A 507 -7.38 26.60 -2.89
C GLY A 507 -6.95 26.77 -1.42
N LYS A 508 -6.15 25.85 -0.86
CA LYS A 508 -5.68 25.86 0.54
C LYS A 508 -4.18 26.17 0.71
N GLN A 509 -3.47 26.55 -0.37
CA GLN A 509 -2.08 27.02 -0.30
C GLN A 509 -1.97 28.45 0.23
#